data_AF-A0A924RVA0-F1
#
_entry.id   AF-A0A924RVA0-F1
#
_cell.length_a   1.000
_cell.length_b   1.000
_cell.length_c   1.000
_cell.angle_alpha   90.00
_cell.angle_beta   90.00
_cell.angle_gamma   90.00
#
_symmetry.space_group_name_H-M   'P 1'
#
loop_
_entity.id
_entity.type
_entity.pdbx_description
1 polymer ?
#
loop_
_entity_poly.entity_id
_entity_poly.type
_entity_poly.pdbx_seq_one_letter_code
_entity_poly.pdbx_strand_id
1 'polypeptide(L)'
;YKDGFLGPDVQVIHALTAPPAAIEAMAKTGTSVSLSPYTEMRIGFGFPQTGALLAGGVLVTLSVDTAALSGNADMFGVMKATLNVENARAENEFKLTARKVLEMATIDGARGLGIADRVGSLVVGKRADLIMVRSGDINMGPLTDAPHLLVEAAQPSNVDTVMVDGRILKRKGKLTAIYAEQVVRECALALAGVRQRANW
;
A
#
# COMPACT_ATOMS: atom_id res chain seq x y z
N TYR A 1 -3.41 -22.81 -12.37
CA TYR A 1 -2.63 -23.27 -13.54
C TYR A 1 -3.36 -24.35 -14.34
N LYS A 2 -3.90 -25.42 -13.72
CA LYS A 2 -4.70 -26.44 -14.46
C LYS A 2 -6.20 -26.13 -14.53
N ASP A 3 -6.77 -25.55 -13.47
CA ASP A 3 -8.21 -25.29 -13.39
C ASP A 3 -8.62 -23.83 -13.69
N GLY A 4 -7.70 -23.01 -14.23
CA GLY A 4 -8.00 -21.64 -14.66
C GLY A 4 -8.12 -20.56 -13.57
N PHE A 5 -7.90 -20.87 -12.29
CA PHE A 5 -8.04 -19.89 -11.18
C PHE A 5 -6.93 -18.84 -11.03
N LEU A 6 -5.92 -18.84 -11.90
CA LEU A 6 -4.83 -17.85 -11.90
C LEU A 6 -4.80 -17.17 -13.26
N GLY A 7 -4.62 -15.85 -13.28
CA GLY A 7 -4.68 -15.05 -14.48
C GLY A 7 -4.34 -13.58 -14.24
N PRO A 8 -4.23 -12.78 -15.30
CA PRO A 8 -3.90 -11.36 -15.22
C PRO A 8 -5.00 -10.51 -14.56
N ASP A 9 -6.20 -11.06 -14.42
CA ASP A 9 -7.37 -10.49 -13.75
C ASP A 9 -7.52 -10.96 -12.29
N VAL A 10 -6.55 -11.73 -11.79
CA VAL A 10 -6.52 -12.24 -10.42
C VAL A 10 -5.45 -11.51 -9.60
N GLN A 11 -5.84 -11.10 -8.40
CA GLN A 11 -4.92 -10.63 -7.37
C GLN A 11 -5.02 -11.55 -6.15
N VAL A 12 -3.91 -12.22 -5.83
CA VAL A 12 -3.79 -13.04 -4.63
C VAL A 12 -3.38 -12.13 -3.46
N ILE A 13 -4.08 -12.24 -2.33
CA ILE A 13 -3.75 -11.48 -1.13
C ILE A 13 -2.86 -12.32 -0.21
N HIS A 14 -1.90 -11.68 0.44
CA HIS A 14 -0.98 -12.26 1.43
C HIS A 14 0.12 -13.15 0.84
N ALA A 15 -0.24 -14.32 0.28
CA ALA A 15 0.68 -15.30 -0.32
C ALA A 15 1.98 -15.60 0.48
N LEU A 16 1.99 -15.50 1.82
CA LEU A 16 3.20 -15.52 2.66
C LEU A 16 3.98 -16.83 2.61
N THR A 17 3.25 -17.93 2.39
CA THR A 17 3.77 -19.30 2.40
C THR A 17 3.66 -19.98 1.04
N ALA A 18 3.41 -19.19 -0.02
CA ALA A 18 3.37 -19.71 -1.38
C ALA A 18 4.70 -20.43 -1.70
N PRO A 19 4.67 -21.74 -2.01
CA PRO A 19 5.88 -22.48 -2.36
C PRO A 19 6.44 -22.01 -3.72
N PRO A 20 7.70 -22.33 -4.06
CA PRO A 20 8.31 -21.90 -5.33
C PRO A 20 7.47 -22.21 -6.57
N ALA A 21 6.83 -23.38 -6.63
CA ALA A 21 5.94 -23.75 -7.73
C ALA A 21 4.69 -22.86 -7.85
N ALA A 22 4.17 -22.35 -6.73
CA ALA A 22 3.05 -21.41 -6.73
C ALA A 22 3.50 -20.01 -7.19
N ILE A 23 4.68 -19.56 -6.76
CA ILE A 23 5.29 -18.30 -7.21
C ILE A 23 5.51 -18.34 -8.72
N GLU A 24 6.09 -19.43 -9.24
CA GLU A 24 6.29 -19.64 -10.68
C GLU A 24 4.95 -19.64 -11.45
N ALA A 25 3.92 -20.29 -10.90
CA ALA A 25 2.60 -20.29 -11.53
C ALA A 25 1.96 -18.89 -11.56
N MET A 26 2.09 -18.11 -10.49
CA MET A 26 1.60 -16.73 -10.46
C MET A 26 2.33 -15.86 -11.50
N ALA A 27 3.66 -15.96 -11.56
CA ALA A 27 4.45 -15.23 -12.56
C ALA A 27 4.08 -15.60 -13.99
N LYS A 28 3.99 -16.90 -14.31
CA LYS A 28 3.61 -17.40 -15.65
C LYS A 28 2.23 -16.95 -16.12
N THR A 29 1.30 -16.78 -15.18
CA THR A 29 -0.09 -16.41 -15.49
C THR A 29 -0.33 -14.91 -15.42
N GLY A 30 0.67 -14.11 -15.02
CA GLY A 30 0.50 -12.68 -14.78
C GLY A 30 -0.36 -12.37 -13.54
N THR A 31 -0.55 -13.33 -12.63
CA THR A 31 -1.28 -13.11 -11.38
C THR A 31 -0.47 -12.19 -10.47
N SER A 32 -1.11 -11.14 -9.96
CA SER A 32 -0.47 -10.22 -9.01
C SER A 32 -0.63 -10.68 -7.56
N VAL A 33 0.27 -10.25 -6.69
CA VAL A 33 0.19 -10.49 -5.24
C VAL A 33 0.16 -9.17 -4.49
N SER A 34 -0.86 -8.96 -3.65
CA SER A 34 -0.91 -7.82 -2.73
C SER A 34 -0.52 -8.23 -1.32
N LEU A 35 0.45 -7.52 -0.75
CA LEU A 35 0.92 -7.73 0.62
C LEU A 35 0.35 -6.67 1.57
N SER A 36 0.11 -7.06 2.82
CA SER A 36 -0.35 -6.20 3.90
C SER A 36 0.46 -6.44 5.18
N PRO A 37 1.74 -6.00 5.22
CA PRO A 37 2.71 -6.40 6.24
C PRO A 37 2.23 -6.16 7.67
N TYR A 38 1.56 -5.03 7.96
CA TYR A 38 1.06 -4.76 9.31
C TYR A 38 0.02 -5.77 9.78
N THR A 39 -0.93 -6.15 8.91
CA THR A 39 -1.96 -7.12 9.25
C THR A 39 -1.37 -8.52 9.32
N GLU A 40 -0.54 -8.90 8.36
CA GLU A 40 0.11 -10.21 8.29
C GLU A 40 0.95 -10.49 9.54
N MET A 41 1.76 -9.52 9.96
CA MET A 41 2.55 -9.62 11.19
C MET A 41 1.68 -9.62 12.44
N ARG A 42 0.65 -8.75 12.51
CA ARG A 42 -0.22 -8.63 13.70
C ARG A 42 -1.07 -9.88 13.92
N ILE A 43 -1.65 -10.45 12.87
CA ILE A 43 -2.46 -11.69 12.98
C ILE A 43 -1.56 -12.89 13.31
N GLY A 44 -0.29 -12.85 12.90
CA GLY A 44 0.64 -13.96 13.07
C GLY A 44 0.69 -14.90 11.86
N PHE A 45 0.38 -14.41 10.65
CA PHE A 45 0.64 -15.16 9.42
C PHE A 45 2.13 -15.30 9.11
N GLY A 46 2.95 -14.44 9.69
CA GLY A 46 4.40 -14.42 9.54
C GLY A 46 4.87 -13.16 8.81
N PHE A 47 6.08 -13.24 8.27
CA PHE A 47 6.68 -12.14 7.52
C PHE A 47 6.40 -12.29 6.01
N PRO A 48 5.99 -11.23 5.30
CA PRO A 48 5.83 -11.27 3.84
C PRO A 48 7.12 -11.69 3.12
N GLN A 49 6.99 -12.60 2.14
CA GLN A 49 8.11 -13.11 1.33
C GLN A 49 8.36 -12.28 0.07
N THR A 50 8.42 -10.95 0.25
CA THR A 50 8.54 -9.95 -0.82
C THR A 50 9.65 -10.29 -1.81
N GLY A 51 10.85 -10.60 -1.33
CA GLY A 51 12.01 -10.89 -2.17
C GLY A 51 11.86 -12.15 -3.01
N ALA A 52 11.26 -13.21 -2.45
CA ALA A 52 11.01 -14.45 -3.18
C ALA A 52 9.99 -14.24 -4.31
N LEU A 53 8.93 -13.47 -4.05
CA LEU A 53 7.92 -13.12 -5.05
C LEU A 53 8.53 -12.27 -6.18
N LEU A 54 9.27 -11.21 -5.82
CA LEU A 54 9.93 -10.34 -6.79
C LEU A 54 10.98 -11.09 -7.61
N ALA A 55 11.81 -11.93 -6.99
CA ALA A 55 12.80 -12.75 -7.69
C ALA A 55 12.16 -13.78 -8.63
N GLY A 56 10.97 -14.28 -8.28
CA GLY A 56 10.17 -15.17 -9.12
C GLY A 56 9.46 -14.47 -10.29
N GLY A 57 9.57 -13.14 -10.41
CA GLY A 57 8.92 -12.36 -11.46
C GLY A 57 7.44 -12.08 -11.22
N VAL A 58 6.95 -12.23 -9.99
CA VAL A 58 5.57 -11.88 -9.62
C VAL A 58 5.45 -10.36 -9.49
N LEU A 59 4.35 -9.80 -10.01
CA LEU A 59 3.98 -8.42 -9.75
C LEU A 59 3.48 -8.29 -8.31
N VAL A 60 4.25 -7.59 -7.47
CA VAL A 60 3.92 -7.39 -6.06
C VAL A 60 3.39 -5.97 -5.83
N THR A 61 2.26 -5.88 -5.13
CA THR A 61 1.59 -4.64 -4.74
C THR A 61 1.44 -4.55 -3.23
N LEU A 62 1.05 -3.38 -2.72
CA LEU A 62 0.88 -3.13 -1.29
C LEU A 62 -0.55 -2.70 -0.96
N SER A 63 -0.97 -3.01 0.26
CA SER A 63 -2.27 -2.63 0.81
C SER A 63 -2.20 -2.42 2.31
N VAL A 64 -3.10 -1.60 2.84
CA VAL A 64 -3.32 -1.48 4.29
C VAL A 64 -4.15 -2.62 4.87
N ASP A 65 -4.83 -3.40 4.02
CA ASP A 65 -5.84 -4.38 4.39
C ASP A 65 -6.97 -3.73 5.21
N THR A 66 -7.29 -4.25 6.38
CA THR A 66 -8.33 -3.70 7.25
C THR A 66 -7.78 -2.74 8.30
N ALA A 67 -8.36 -1.54 8.37
CA ALA A 67 -8.04 -0.52 9.38
C ALA A 67 -8.26 -1.00 10.83
N ALA A 68 -9.08 -2.04 11.07
CA ALA A 68 -9.25 -2.62 12.40
C ALA A 68 -7.99 -3.39 12.85
N LEU A 69 -7.27 -4.00 11.90
CA LEU A 69 -6.06 -4.78 12.15
C LEU A 69 -4.78 -3.95 11.94
N SER A 70 -4.71 -3.11 10.93
CA SER A 70 -3.56 -2.19 10.77
C SER A 70 -3.59 -1.02 11.77
N GLY A 71 -4.76 -0.70 12.34
CA GLY A 71 -4.97 0.41 13.27
C GLY A 71 -5.15 1.78 12.61
N ASN A 72 -4.83 1.90 11.32
CA ASN A 72 -5.03 3.10 10.50
C ASN A 72 -4.94 2.75 8.99
N ALA A 73 -5.13 3.75 8.12
CA ALA A 73 -4.94 3.61 6.67
C ALA A 73 -3.63 4.29 6.20
N ASP A 74 -2.51 4.01 6.89
CA ASP A 74 -1.20 4.61 6.61
C ASP A 74 -0.36 3.77 5.63
N MET A 75 -0.37 4.17 4.35
CA MET A 75 0.47 3.54 3.32
C MET A 75 1.97 3.85 3.47
N PHE A 76 2.37 4.94 4.13
CA PHE A 76 3.79 5.22 4.38
C PHE A 76 4.36 4.21 5.38
N GLY A 77 3.62 3.94 6.46
CA GLY A 77 3.94 2.87 7.39
C GLY A 77 4.02 1.49 6.72
N VAL A 78 3.05 1.16 5.85
CA VAL A 78 3.07 -0.10 5.08
C VAL A 78 4.33 -0.21 4.22
N MET A 79 4.69 0.83 3.48
CA MET A 79 5.92 0.86 2.67
C MET A 79 7.17 0.61 3.54
N LYS A 80 7.30 1.34 4.65
CA LYS A 80 8.43 1.20 5.56
C LYS A 80 8.54 -0.22 6.14
N ALA A 81 7.41 -0.79 6.54
CA ALA A 81 7.35 -2.15 7.06
C ALA A 81 7.79 -3.18 6.02
N THR A 82 7.30 -3.07 4.77
CA THR A 82 7.72 -3.95 3.67
C THR A 82 9.23 -3.88 3.43
N LEU A 83 9.79 -2.66 3.38
CA LEU A 83 11.22 -2.43 3.18
C LEU A 83 12.05 -3.13 4.26
N ASN A 84 11.74 -2.83 5.53
CA ASN A 84 12.50 -3.34 6.68
C ASN A 84 12.40 -4.85 6.83
N VAL A 85 11.20 -5.43 6.62
CA VAL A 85 11.02 -6.88 6.72
C VAL A 85 11.85 -7.61 5.66
N GLU A 86 11.84 -7.13 4.41
CA GLU A 86 12.60 -7.76 3.33
C GLU A 86 14.11 -7.63 3.56
N ASN A 87 14.57 -6.43 3.92
CA ASN A 87 16.00 -6.20 4.13
C ASN A 87 16.55 -6.96 5.35
N ALA A 88 15.75 -7.08 6.41
CA ALA A 88 16.10 -7.91 7.56
C ALA A 88 16.18 -9.40 7.19
N ARG A 89 15.20 -9.92 6.43
CA ARG A 89 15.22 -11.31 5.95
C ARG A 89 16.40 -11.62 5.04
N ALA A 90 16.81 -10.65 4.24
CA ALA A 90 17.94 -10.80 3.32
C ALA A 90 19.30 -10.52 3.98
N GLU A 91 19.31 -10.11 5.26
CA GLU A 91 20.51 -9.64 5.98
C GLU A 91 21.29 -8.58 5.17
N ASN A 92 20.55 -7.71 4.48
CA ASN A 92 21.10 -6.76 3.52
C ASN A 92 20.23 -5.50 3.44
N GLU A 93 20.76 -4.38 3.95
CA GLU A 93 20.12 -3.07 3.95
C GLU A 93 19.72 -2.57 2.56
N PHE A 94 20.40 -3.02 1.51
CA PHE A 94 20.19 -2.55 0.13
C PHE A 94 19.45 -3.57 -0.75
N LYS A 95 18.90 -4.66 -0.17
CA LYS A 95 18.23 -5.71 -0.94
C LYS A 95 16.99 -5.18 -1.68
N LEU A 96 16.06 -4.61 -0.95
CA LEU A 96 14.89 -3.93 -1.47
C LEU A 96 15.12 -2.43 -1.37
N THR A 97 14.85 -1.70 -2.45
CA THR A 97 15.09 -0.26 -2.50
C THR A 97 13.82 0.52 -2.20
N ALA A 98 13.95 1.70 -1.58
CA ALA A 98 12.82 2.60 -1.36
C ALA A 98 12.10 2.96 -2.68
N ARG A 99 12.84 3.14 -3.78
CA ARG A 99 12.25 3.36 -5.11
C ARG A 99 11.34 2.19 -5.52
N LYS A 100 11.79 0.94 -5.34
CA LYS A 100 10.97 -0.21 -5.69
C LYS A 100 9.72 -0.31 -4.81
N VAL A 101 9.85 -0.05 -3.51
CA VAL A 101 8.70 -0.01 -2.60
C VAL A 101 7.70 1.08 -2.98
N LEU A 102 8.17 2.26 -3.40
CA LEU A 102 7.31 3.31 -3.92
C LEU A 102 6.59 2.90 -5.20
N GLU A 103 7.26 2.17 -6.11
CA GLU A 103 6.60 1.58 -7.29
C GLU A 103 5.51 0.58 -6.89
N MET A 104 5.79 -0.31 -5.92
CA MET A 104 4.83 -1.27 -5.36
C MET A 104 3.57 -0.59 -4.80
N ALA A 105 3.73 0.58 -4.19
CA ALA A 105 2.63 1.40 -3.65
C ALA A 105 1.93 2.29 -4.69
N THR A 106 2.45 2.39 -5.92
CA THR A 106 1.93 3.30 -6.95
C THR A 106 1.68 2.57 -8.28
N ILE A 107 2.64 2.59 -9.20
CA ILE A 107 2.46 2.07 -10.56
C ILE A 107 2.23 0.56 -10.57
N ASP A 108 2.87 -0.21 -9.70
CA ASP A 108 2.65 -1.65 -9.63
C ASP A 108 1.29 -1.98 -9.00
N GLY A 109 0.84 -1.20 -8.02
CA GLY A 109 -0.54 -1.23 -7.53
C GLY A 109 -1.55 -1.03 -8.66
N ALA A 110 -1.33 -0.02 -9.51
CA ALA A 110 -2.17 0.24 -10.67
C ALA A 110 -2.11 -0.90 -11.71
N ARG A 111 -0.93 -1.52 -11.91
CA ARG A 111 -0.77 -2.70 -12.79
C ARG A 111 -1.54 -3.91 -12.26
N GLY A 112 -1.44 -4.18 -10.96
CA GLY A 112 -2.11 -5.31 -10.31
C GLY A 112 -3.64 -5.17 -10.31
N LEU A 113 -4.14 -3.94 -10.41
CA LEU A 113 -5.56 -3.62 -10.56
C LEU A 113 -6.03 -3.50 -12.02
N GLY A 114 -5.14 -3.65 -13.02
CA GLY A 114 -5.49 -3.52 -14.44
C GLY A 114 -5.87 -2.08 -14.85
N ILE A 115 -5.37 -1.07 -14.14
CA ILE A 115 -5.72 0.35 -14.37
C ILE A 115 -4.48 1.24 -14.61
N ALA A 116 -3.32 0.63 -14.87
CA ALA A 116 -2.05 1.32 -15.08
C ALA A 116 -2.03 2.22 -16.32
N ASP A 117 -2.96 2.06 -17.25
CA ASP A 117 -3.18 2.98 -18.37
C ASP A 117 -3.76 4.34 -17.92
N ARG A 118 -4.43 4.37 -16.77
CA ARG A 118 -5.17 5.53 -16.25
C ARG A 118 -4.48 6.22 -15.07
N VAL A 119 -3.79 5.49 -14.19
CA VAL A 119 -3.25 6.02 -12.92
C VAL A 119 -1.87 5.45 -12.59
N GLY A 120 -1.35 5.75 -11.40
CA GLY A 120 -0.14 5.16 -10.83
C GLY A 120 1.18 5.81 -11.25
N SER A 121 1.18 6.75 -12.20
CA SER A 121 2.36 7.51 -12.61
C SER A 121 2.00 8.88 -13.17
N LEU A 122 2.95 9.82 -13.11
CA LEU A 122 2.80 11.17 -13.68
C LEU A 122 3.20 11.17 -15.16
N VAL A 123 2.26 10.77 -16.03
CA VAL A 123 2.45 10.71 -17.48
C VAL A 123 1.28 11.42 -18.16
N VAL A 124 1.56 12.23 -19.19
CA VAL A 124 0.53 12.94 -19.97
C VAL A 124 -0.53 11.95 -20.46
N GLY A 125 -1.80 12.30 -20.29
CA GLY A 125 -2.95 11.47 -20.66
C GLY A 125 -3.51 10.61 -19.52
N LYS A 126 -2.76 10.40 -18.43
CA LYS A 126 -3.29 9.75 -17.22
C LYS A 126 -4.12 10.72 -16.37
N ARG A 127 -4.95 10.18 -15.49
CA ARG A 127 -5.75 10.95 -14.52
C ARG A 127 -4.85 11.73 -13.56
N ALA A 128 -5.35 12.87 -13.13
CA ALA A 128 -4.70 13.70 -12.12
C ALA A 128 -4.98 13.16 -10.70
N ASP A 129 -4.44 11.96 -10.42
CA ASP A 129 -4.44 11.31 -9.11
C ASP A 129 -3.09 11.57 -8.44
N LEU A 130 -3.03 12.63 -7.62
CA LEU A 130 -1.79 13.23 -7.13
C LEU A 130 -1.84 13.41 -5.61
N ILE A 131 -0.68 13.24 -4.97
CA ILE A 131 -0.45 13.74 -3.62
C ILE A 131 0.74 14.69 -3.63
N MET A 132 0.66 15.76 -2.84
CA MET A 132 1.79 16.64 -2.56
C MET A 132 2.22 16.42 -1.12
N VAL A 133 3.47 16.02 -0.92
CA VAL A 133 4.05 15.75 0.40
C VAL A 133 5.02 16.88 0.74
N ARG A 134 4.91 17.48 1.93
CA ARG A 134 5.82 18.52 2.39
C ARG A 134 7.18 17.91 2.70
N SER A 135 8.23 18.52 2.18
CA SER A 135 9.62 18.10 2.41
C SER A 135 10.37 18.97 3.44
N GLY A 136 9.71 20.00 3.97
CA GLY A 136 10.29 20.94 4.95
C GLY A 136 9.89 20.68 6.40
N ASP A 137 9.01 19.70 6.66
CA ASP A 137 8.63 19.30 8.01
C ASP A 137 9.85 18.69 8.73
N ILE A 138 9.89 18.75 10.07
CA ILE A 138 11.06 18.34 10.86
C ILE A 138 11.53 16.89 10.61
N ASN A 139 10.61 15.99 10.27
CA ASN A 139 10.91 14.60 9.95
C ASN A 139 11.34 14.37 8.50
N MET A 140 11.17 15.36 7.62
CA MET A 140 11.39 15.25 6.17
C MET A 140 12.58 16.07 5.67
N GLY A 141 13.03 17.08 6.43
CA GLY A 141 14.06 18.01 6.01
C GLY A 141 15.47 17.64 6.49
N PRO A 142 16.53 17.87 5.68
CA PRO A 142 16.51 18.40 4.31
C PRO A 142 16.11 17.35 3.25
N LEU A 143 15.56 17.80 2.12
CA LEU A 143 15.23 16.93 0.98
C LEU A 143 16.52 16.39 0.33
N THR A 144 16.75 15.07 0.43
CA THR A 144 17.90 14.37 -0.15
C THR A 144 17.47 13.47 -1.32
N ASP A 145 17.03 12.24 -1.04
CA ASP A 145 16.43 11.32 -2.00
C ASP A 145 14.93 11.21 -1.72
N ALA A 146 14.11 11.64 -2.69
CA ALA A 146 12.66 11.72 -2.49
C ALA A 146 12.00 10.36 -2.28
N PRO A 147 12.29 9.28 -3.05
CA PRO A 147 11.74 7.96 -2.76
C PRO A 147 12.12 7.43 -1.39
N HIS A 148 13.39 7.60 -0.98
CA HIS A 148 13.85 7.22 0.35
C HIS A 148 13.08 7.96 1.44
N LEU A 149 12.98 9.28 1.36
CA LEU A 149 12.23 10.07 2.35
C LEU A 149 10.73 9.71 2.37
N LEU A 150 10.11 9.44 1.22
CA LEU A 150 8.73 8.98 1.16
C LEU A 150 8.54 7.63 1.84
N VAL A 151 9.46 6.68 1.70
CA VAL A 151 9.32 5.35 2.32
C VAL A 151 9.74 5.35 3.79
N GLU A 152 10.81 6.05 4.15
CA GLU A 152 11.45 5.92 5.46
C GLU A 152 11.00 6.96 6.47
N ALA A 153 10.63 8.15 6.01
CA ALA A 153 10.44 9.31 6.88
C ALA A 153 9.03 9.89 6.85
N ALA A 154 8.35 9.82 5.70
CA ALA A 154 7.04 10.42 5.52
C ALA A 154 5.96 9.76 6.38
N GLN A 155 4.99 10.58 6.75
CA GLN A 155 3.80 10.21 7.50
C GLN A 155 2.57 10.83 6.81
N PRO A 156 1.35 10.32 7.08
CA PRO A 156 0.11 10.91 6.54
C PRO A 156 -0.06 12.41 6.86
N SER A 157 0.51 12.86 7.99
CA SER A 157 0.53 14.26 8.40
C SER A 157 1.33 15.16 7.45
N ASN A 158 2.38 14.64 6.80
CA ASN A 158 3.20 15.39 5.84
C ASN A 158 2.48 15.64 4.50
N VAL A 159 1.42 14.89 4.19
CA VAL A 159 0.63 15.09 2.96
C VAL A 159 -0.10 16.43 3.06
N ASP A 160 0.21 17.36 2.17
CA ASP A 160 -0.42 18.67 2.11
C ASP A 160 -1.73 18.63 1.33
N THR A 161 -1.65 18.10 0.11
CA THR A 161 -2.70 18.16 -0.89
C THR A 161 -2.93 16.77 -1.48
N VAL A 162 -4.20 16.41 -1.67
CA VAL A 162 -4.64 15.17 -2.36
C VAL A 162 -5.60 15.57 -3.46
N MET A 163 -5.33 15.09 -4.67
CA MET A 163 -6.15 15.29 -5.85
C MET A 163 -6.52 13.92 -6.42
N VAL A 164 -7.81 13.73 -6.73
CA VAL A 164 -8.32 12.51 -7.38
C VAL A 164 -9.14 12.93 -8.58
N ASP A 165 -8.76 12.48 -9.76
CA ASP A 165 -9.36 12.82 -11.04
C ASP A 165 -9.49 14.35 -11.22
N GLY A 166 -8.45 15.08 -10.83
CA GLY A 166 -8.42 16.56 -10.88
C GLY A 166 -9.15 17.27 -9.73
N ARG A 167 -9.88 16.54 -8.87
CA ARG A 167 -10.64 17.11 -7.75
C ARG A 167 -9.78 17.14 -6.48
N ILE A 168 -9.64 18.33 -5.90
CA ILE A 168 -8.89 18.50 -4.65
C ILE A 168 -9.75 17.99 -3.48
N LEU A 169 -9.29 16.93 -2.80
CA LEU A 169 -9.94 16.31 -1.63
C LEU A 169 -9.24 16.65 -0.30
N LYS A 170 -8.00 17.12 -0.36
CA LYS A 170 -7.24 17.68 0.75
C LYS A 170 -6.39 18.84 0.24
N ARG A 171 -6.25 19.91 1.01
CA ARG A 171 -5.37 21.05 0.69
C ARG A 171 -4.85 21.71 1.96
N LYS A 172 -3.57 22.10 2.00
CA LYS A 172 -2.96 22.71 3.20
C LYS A 172 -3.17 21.87 4.47
N GLY A 173 -3.08 20.54 4.34
CA GLY A 173 -3.28 19.61 5.44
C GLY A 173 -4.75 19.35 5.83
N LYS A 174 -5.72 20.05 5.24
CA LYS A 174 -7.15 19.96 5.60
C LYS A 174 -7.98 19.27 4.53
N LEU A 175 -8.93 18.44 4.96
CA LEU A 175 -9.91 17.79 4.08
C LEU A 175 -10.88 18.83 3.51
N THR A 176 -11.23 18.71 2.23
CA THR A 176 -12.10 19.68 1.54
C THR A 176 -13.50 19.14 1.24
N ALA A 177 -13.67 17.81 1.29
CA ALA A 177 -14.91 17.13 0.91
C ALA A 177 -15.64 16.45 2.08
N ILE A 178 -15.01 16.35 3.26
CA ILE A 178 -15.57 15.70 4.44
C ILE A 178 -15.34 16.55 5.69
N TYR A 179 -16.30 16.53 6.61
CA TYR A 179 -16.19 17.16 7.93
C TYR A 179 -15.85 16.10 8.97
N ALA A 180 -14.61 16.11 9.45
CA ALA A 180 -14.04 15.02 10.24
C ALA A 180 -14.83 14.76 11.54
N GLU A 181 -15.27 15.82 12.22
CA GLU A 181 -16.03 15.74 13.46
C GLU A 181 -17.40 15.09 13.24
N GLN A 182 -18.04 15.33 12.10
CA GLN A 182 -19.29 14.64 11.74
C GLN A 182 -19.03 13.16 11.47
N VAL A 183 -18.00 12.82 10.70
CA VAL A 183 -17.64 11.42 10.42
C VAL A 183 -17.39 10.66 11.72
N VAL A 184 -16.62 11.23 12.65
CA VAL A 184 -16.34 10.61 13.96
C VAL A 184 -17.63 10.40 14.77
N ARG A 185 -18.54 11.39 14.78
CA ARG A 185 -19.84 11.26 15.46
C ARG A 185 -20.69 10.14 14.86
N GLU A 186 -20.75 10.07 13.54
CA GLU A 186 -21.50 9.02 12.82
C GLU A 186 -20.90 7.63 13.07
N CYS A 187 -19.56 7.51 13.10
CA CYS A 187 -18.87 6.27 13.49
C CYS A 187 -19.23 5.83 14.92
N ALA A 188 -19.30 6.75 15.87
CA ALA A 188 -19.67 6.44 17.25
C ALA A 188 -21.10 5.89 17.35
N LEU A 189 -22.04 6.48 16.61
CA LEU A 189 -23.43 6.00 16.52
C LEU A 189 -23.50 4.62 15.85
N ALA A 190 -22.77 4.43 14.74
CA ALA A 190 -22.71 3.16 14.05
C ALA A 190 -22.14 2.05 14.95
N LEU A 191 -21.07 2.34 15.70
CA LEU A 191 -20.48 1.42 16.65
C LEU A 191 -21.49 0.99 17.73
N ALA A 192 -22.22 1.93 18.32
CA ALA A 192 -23.25 1.63 19.31
C ALA A 192 -24.31 0.65 18.74
N GLY A 193 -24.76 0.88 17.50
CA GLY A 193 -25.69 -0.02 16.83
C GLY A 193 -25.11 -1.41 16.54
N VAL A 194 -23.83 -1.50 16.16
CA VAL A 194 -23.15 -2.79 15.97
C VAL A 194 -23.05 -3.55 17.29
N ARG A 195 -22.67 -2.88 18.39
CA ARG A 195 -22.59 -3.52 19.73
C ARG A 195 -23.91 -4.13 20.15
N GLN A 196 -25.00 -3.35 20.01
CA GLN A 196 -26.34 -3.81 20.36
C GLN A 196 -26.75 -5.07 19.58
N ARG A 197 -26.48 -5.13 18.27
CA ARG A 197 -26.84 -6.30 17.44
C ARG A 197 -25.93 -7.50 17.67
N ALA A 198 -24.68 -7.25 18.05
CA ALA A 198 -23.68 -8.30 18.29
C ALA A 198 -23.73 -8.87 19.71
N ASN A 199 -24.60 -8.36 20.59
CA ASN A 199 -24.62 -8.68 22.03
C ASN A 199 -23.23 -8.50 22.68
N TRP A 200 -22.52 -7.46 22.27
CA TRP A 200 -21.23 -7.07 22.85
C TRP A 200 -21.39 -6.06 23.98
#